data_AF-A0A9P9GDP3-F1
#
_entry.id   AF-A0A9P9GDP3-F1
#
_cell.length_a   1.000
_cell.length_b   1.000
_cell.length_c   1.000
_cell.angle_alpha   90.00
_cell.angle_beta   90.00
_cell.angle_gamma   90.00
#
_symmetry.space_group_name_H-M   'P 1'
#
loop_
_entity.id
_entity.type
_entity.pdbx_description
1 polymer ?
#
loop_
_entity_poly.entity_id
_entity_poly.type
_entity_poly.pdbx_seq_one_letter_code
_entity_poly.pdbx_strand_id
1 'polypeptide(L)'
;MAEMATIDVLGTMHRQAFVQSLLRVIETDVAETTFAEIIDGIPTIDSYRDFHWPQDGHPATQHLDLCPGMIEKACQLRSDFPPTRLSFQLPLLRTFEETTIESRPFHLRLFELLAVSIHQIAVYLYQQDDSPRDASKWDGYRHPTAFCHSLYIEVERYLNGDADTVGYWAEAKVFGGVLVFDRGASETEGDGQASQSPLPFTATSENRWRWDIWDAMAHFHVFRDRCERSVKPTQPTGCAKSAVDWPEIADELYLIGAMHDYWDGQPVDKNEVRAALERLQQITPSSPVWPNRNAHSWTTNLLEQTL
;
A
#
# COMPACT_ATOMS: atom_id res chain seq x y z
N MET A 1 15.19 5.35 -21.59
CA MET A 1 14.86 4.03 -21.02
C MET A 1 15.77 3.81 -19.84
N ALA A 2 15.23 3.44 -18.68
CA ALA A 2 16.04 3.02 -17.55
C ALA A 2 16.79 1.73 -17.91
N GLU A 3 18.07 1.66 -17.54
CA GLU A 3 18.87 0.44 -17.70
C GLU A 3 18.37 -0.62 -16.72
N MET A 4 18.12 -1.84 -17.20
CA MET A 4 17.58 -2.95 -16.42
C MET A 4 18.65 -4.01 -16.19
N ALA A 5 18.70 -4.59 -14.99
CA ALA A 5 19.64 -5.64 -14.62
C ALA A 5 19.00 -6.65 -13.64
N THR A 6 19.60 -7.84 -13.54
CA THR A 6 19.22 -8.86 -12.56
C THR A 6 20.00 -8.68 -11.26
N ILE A 7 19.62 -9.42 -10.22
CA ILE A 7 20.30 -9.43 -8.91
C ILE A 7 21.75 -9.95 -8.96
N ASP A 8 22.23 -10.45 -10.10
CA ASP A 8 23.59 -10.97 -10.24
C ASP A 8 24.65 -9.87 -10.24
N VAL A 9 24.24 -8.60 -10.37
CA VAL A 9 25.13 -7.44 -10.20
C VAL A 9 25.44 -7.12 -8.74
N LEU A 10 24.66 -7.67 -7.80
CA LEU A 10 24.81 -7.43 -6.36
C LEU A 10 25.93 -8.28 -5.77
N GLY A 11 26.57 -7.75 -4.72
CA GLY A 11 27.49 -8.48 -3.88
C GLY A 11 26.80 -9.64 -3.17
N THR A 12 27.59 -10.64 -2.76
CA THR A 12 27.08 -11.90 -2.20
C THR A 12 26.15 -11.68 -1.00
N MET A 13 26.48 -10.75 -0.10
CA MET A 13 25.69 -10.50 1.11
C MET A 13 24.34 -9.85 0.79
N HIS A 14 24.32 -8.78 0.00
CA HIS A 14 23.09 -8.09 -0.41
C HIS A 14 22.19 -9.01 -1.24
N ARG A 15 22.76 -9.77 -2.18
CA ARG A 15 22.04 -10.77 -2.96
C ARG A 15 21.40 -11.83 -2.08
N GLN A 16 22.14 -12.36 -1.10
CA GLN A 16 21.61 -13.37 -0.18
C GLN A 16 20.50 -12.79 0.71
N ALA A 17 20.68 -11.57 1.23
CA ALA A 17 19.66 -10.92 2.06
C ALA A 17 18.37 -10.66 1.27
N PHE A 18 18.47 -10.20 0.02
CA PHE A 18 17.34 -10.04 -0.87
C PHE A 18 16.63 -11.37 -1.14
N VAL A 19 17.36 -12.40 -1.59
CA VAL A 19 16.78 -13.71 -1.92
C VAL A 19 16.09 -14.33 -0.70
N GLN A 20 16.74 -14.29 0.46
CA GLN A 20 16.17 -14.84 1.69
C GLN A 20 14.89 -14.11 2.11
N SER A 21 14.84 -12.79 1.92
CA SER A 21 13.66 -11.98 2.25
C SER A 21 12.53 -12.24 1.26
N LEU A 22 12.83 -12.34 -0.03
CA LEU A 22 11.85 -12.67 -1.07
C LEU A 22 11.21 -14.03 -0.79
N LEU A 23 12.02 -15.06 -0.51
CA LEU A 23 11.53 -16.40 -0.18
C LEU A 23 10.57 -16.38 1.01
N ARG A 24 10.92 -15.66 2.09
CA ARG A 24 10.04 -15.52 3.25
C ARG A 24 8.71 -14.85 2.93
N VAL A 25 8.71 -13.82 2.07
CA VAL A 25 7.47 -13.12 1.68
C VAL A 25 6.58 -14.05 0.86
N ILE A 26 7.12 -14.75 -0.12
CA ILE A 26 6.33 -15.64 -0.99
C ILE A 26 5.94 -16.96 -0.32
N GLU A 27 6.55 -17.29 0.83
CA GLU A 27 6.14 -18.41 1.70
C GLU A 27 4.94 -18.07 2.60
N THR A 28 4.53 -16.80 2.68
CA THR A 28 3.35 -16.43 3.48
C THR A 28 2.06 -16.97 2.85
N ASP A 29 1.11 -17.38 3.70
CA ASP A 29 -0.22 -17.86 3.26
C ASP A 29 -0.95 -16.82 2.38
N VAL A 30 -0.75 -15.53 2.69
CA VAL A 30 -1.36 -14.44 1.92
C VAL A 30 -0.78 -14.37 0.50
N ALA A 31 0.54 -14.52 0.34
CA ALA A 31 1.18 -14.51 -0.97
C ALA A 31 0.82 -15.76 -1.77
N GLU A 32 0.81 -16.92 -1.13
CA GLU A 32 0.43 -18.18 -1.74
C GLU A 32 -1.01 -18.14 -2.28
N THR A 33 -1.95 -17.67 -1.45
CA THR A 33 -3.36 -17.50 -1.86
C THR A 33 -3.49 -16.47 -2.98
N THR A 34 -2.77 -15.35 -2.89
CA THR A 34 -2.79 -14.29 -3.92
C THR A 34 -2.33 -14.82 -5.28
N PHE A 35 -1.22 -15.57 -5.32
CA PHE A 35 -0.72 -16.15 -6.56
C PHE A 35 -1.61 -17.29 -7.07
N ALA A 36 -2.19 -18.09 -6.18
CA ALA A 36 -3.15 -19.13 -6.56
C ALA A 36 -4.42 -18.52 -7.19
N GLU A 37 -4.95 -17.42 -6.66
CA GLU A 37 -6.08 -16.71 -7.26
C GLU A 37 -5.73 -16.20 -8.68
N ILE A 38 -4.54 -15.65 -8.88
CA ILE A 38 -4.10 -15.21 -10.22
C ILE A 38 -4.03 -16.40 -11.19
N ILE A 39 -3.52 -17.55 -10.74
CA ILE A 39 -3.45 -18.78 -11.54
C ILE A 39 -4.86 -19.33 -11.84
N ASP A 40 -5.79 -19.20 -10.91
CA ASP A 40 -7.20 -19.57 -11.08
C ASP A 40 -7.92 -18.66 -12.08
N GLY A 41 -7.40 -17.45 -12.28
CA GLY A 41 -7.90 -16.48 -13.26
C GLY A 41 -9.06 -15.62 -12.75
N ILE A 42 -9.53 -15.85 -11.52
CA ILE A 42 -10.53 -15.02 -10.86
C ILE A 42 -10.30 -14.95 -9.34
N PRO A 43 -10.39 -13.77 -8.70
CA PRO A 43 -10.21 -13.66 -7.26
C PRO A 43 -11.38 -14.31 -6.51
N THR A 44 -11.16 -14.73 -5.27
CA THR A 44 -12.26 -15.11 -4.37
C THR A 44 -13.14 -13.91 -4.06
N ILE A 45 -14.36 -14.13 -3.60
CA ILE A 45 -15.29 -13.05 -3.23
C ILE A 45 -14.71 -12.14 -2.15
N ASP A 46 -13.96 -12.70 -1.20
CA ASP A 46 -13.36 -11.93 -0.11
C ASP A 46 -12.24 -11.05 -0.64
N SER A 47 -11.33 -11.61 -1.45
CA SER A 47 -10.29 -10.82 -2.13
C SER A 47 -10.85 -9.78 -3.10
N TYR A 48 -12.00 -10.05 -3.73
CA TYR A 48 -12.67 -9.09 -4.59
C TYR A 48 -13.24 -7.92 -3.80
N ARG A 49 -13.86 -8.19 -2.64
CA ARG A 49 -14.45 -7.18 -1.73
C ARG A 49 -13.41 -6.24 -1.12
N ASP A 50 -12.16 -6.67 -0.99
CA ASP A 50 -11.09 -5.82 -0.48
C ASP A 50 -10.90 -4.54 -1.32
N PHE A 51 -11.14 -4.61 -2.63
CA PHE A 51 -10.87 -3.49 -3.55
C PHE A 51 -12.07 -3.06 -4.40
N HIS A 52 -13.15 -3.84 -4.37
CA HIS A 52 -14.34 -3.59 -5.18
C HIS A 52 -15.60 -3.62 -4.34
N TRP A 53 -16.54 -2.75 -4.71
CA TRP A 53 -17.92 -2.97 -4.33
C TRP A 53 -18.48 -4.15 -5.13
N PRO A 54 -19.03 -5.21 -4.48
CA PRO A 54 -19.60 -6.35 -5.19
C PRO A 54 -20.66 -5.92 -6.20
N GLN A 55 -20.44 -6.23 -7.47
CA GLN A 55 -21.40 -5.95 -8.54
C GLN A 55 -22.22 -7.20 -8.82
N ASP A 56 -23.55 -7.04 -8.89
CA ASP A 56 -24.46 -8.13 -9.20
C ASP A 56 -24.10 -8.76 -10.56
N GLY A 57 -23.95 -10.09 -10.57
CA GLY A 57 -23.62 -10.85 -11.78
C GLY A 57 -22.14 -10.99 -12.11
N HIS A 58 -21.23 -10.32 -11.38
CA HIS A 58 -19.79 -10.52 -11.56
C HIS A 58 -19.38 -11.91 -11.01
N PRO A 59 -18.57 -12.74 -11.70
CA PRO A 59 -18.39 -14.14 -11.30
C PRO A 59 -17.60 -14.28 -10.00
N ALA A 60 -16.78 -13.28 -9.66
CA ALA A 60 -16.09 -13.24 -8.36
C ALA A 60 -17.08 -13.19 -7.19
N THR A 61 -18.32 -12.72 -7.39
CA THR A 61 -19.37 -12.76 -6.35
C THR A 61 -19.88 -14.16 -6.05
N GLN A 62 -19.53 -15.15 -6.86
CA GLN A 62 -19.89 -16.56 -6.68
C GLN A 62 -18.65 -17.44 -6.47
N HIS A 63 -17.45 -16.86 -6.54
CA HIS A 63 -16.19 -17.58 -6.36
C HIS A 63 -15.81 -17.59 -4.87
N LEU A 64 -16.35 -18.57 -4.14
CA LEU A 64 -16.15 -18.68 -2.69
C LEU A 64 -14.78 -19.26 -2.34
N ASP A 65 -14.38 -20.31 -3.05
CA ASP A 65 -13.16 -21.07 -2.81
C ASP A 65 -12.37 -21.21 -4.10
N LEU A 66 -11.05 -21.24 -3.99
CA LEU A 66 -10.15 -21.56 -5.09
C LEU A 66 -10.49 -22.91 -5.74
N CYS A 67 -10.32 -22.99 -7.05
CA CYS A 67 -10.42 -24.26 -7.76
C CYS A 67 -9.40 -25.27 -7.19
N PRO A 68 -9.76 -26.58 -7.11
CA PRO A 68 -8.84 -27.60 -6.63
C PRO A 68 -7.51 -27.61 -7.40
N GLY A 69 -6.38 -27.66 -6.70
CA GLY A 69 -5.05 -27.72 -7.31
C GLY A 69 -4.36 -26.36 -7.52
N MET A 70 -5.04 -25.22 -7.32
CA MET A 70 -4.43 -23.91 -7.60
C MET A 70 -3.38 -23.51 -6.56
N ILE A 71 -3.60 -23.87 -5.30
CA ILE A 71 -2.61 -23.69 -4.23
C ILE A 71 -1.36 -24.53 -4.51
N GLU A 72 -1.52 -25.80 -4.91
CA GLU A 72 -0.41 -26.67 -5.24
C GLU A 72 0.39 -26.15 -6.44
N LYS A 73 -0.28 -25.59 -7.45
CA LYS A 73 0.38 -24.93 -8.58
C LYS A 73 1.15 -23.68 -8.15
N ALA A 74 0.59 -22.84 -7.28
CA ALA A 74 1.28 -21.67 -6.74
C ALA A 74 2.52 -22.09 -5.93
N CYS A 75 2.38 -23.11 -5.09
CA CYS A 75 3.48 -23.75 -4.36
C CYS A 75 4.59 -24.26 -5.30
N GLN A 76 4.22 -24.97 -6.36
CA GLN A 76 5.19 -25.50 -7.31
C GLN A 76 5.92 -24.38 -8.06
N LEU A 77 5.18 -23.37 -8.50
CA LEU A 77 5.79 -22.21 -9.17
C LEU A 77 6.74 -21.47 -8.24
N ARG A 78 6.39 -21.29 -6.96
CA ARG A 78 7.30 -20.74 -5.95
C ARG A 78 8.61 -21.52 -5.86
N SER A 79 8.54 -22.85 -5.80
CA SER A 79 9.73 -23.72 -5.72
C SER A 79 10.61 -23.65 -6.97
N ASP A 80 10.00 -23.50 -8.14
CA ASP A 80 10.71 -23.52 -9.42
C ASP A 80 11.13 -22.13 -9.91
N PHE A 81 10.61 -21.04 -9.33
CA PHE A 81 10.85 -19.68 -9.80
C PHE A 81 12.28 -19.20 -9.47
N PRO A 82 13.16 -19.02 -10.46
CA PRO A 82 14.52 -18.56 -10.18
C PRO A 82 14.51 -17.03 -9.92
N PRO A 83 15.09 -16.55 -8.81
CA PRO A 83 15.15 -15.11 -8.52
C PRO A 83 15.86 -14.28 -9.60
N THR A 84 16.70 -14.90 -10.42
CA THR A 84 17.40 -14.27 -11.56
C THR A 84 16.47 -13.92 -12.73
N ARG A 85 15.22 -14.41 -12.72
CA ARG A 85 14.18 -13.99 -13.69
C ARG A 85 13.69 -12.57 -13.43
N LEU A 86 13.89 -12.06 -12.22
CA LEU A 86 13.48 -10.72 -11.84
C LEU A 86 14.44 -9.68 -12.42
N SER A 87 13.86 -8.61 -12.95
CA SER A 87 14.58 -7.51 -13.59
C SER A 87 14.29 -6.22 -12.83
N PHE A 88 15.34 -5.49 -12.46
CA PHE A 88 15.23 -4.26 -11.70
C PHE A 88 15.93 -3.12 -12.42
N GLN A 89 15.53 -1.89 -12.10
CA GLN A 89 16.28 -0.72 -12.55
C GLN A 89 17.69 -0.78 -11.97
N LEU A 90 18.71 -0.66 -12.82
CA LEU A 90 20.11 -0.71 -12.39
C LEU A 90 20.45 0.34 -11.33
N PRO A 91 19.95 1.60 -11.39
CA PRO A 91 20.14 2.56 -10.32
C PRO A 91 19.63 2.06 -8.95
N LEU A 92 18.48 1.37 -8.90
CA LEU A 92 17.94 0.81 -7.66
C LEU A 92 18.88 -0.26 -7.08
N LEU A 93 19.38 -1.17 -7.92
CA LEU A 93 20.32 -2.22 -7.50
C LEU A 93 21.63 -1.62 -6.98
N ARG A 94 22.16 -0.58 -7.63
CA ARG A 94 23.36 0.11 -7.18
C ARG A 94 23.15 0.80 -5.84
N THR A 95 22.06 1.54 -5.68
CA THR A 95 21.75 2.19 -4.41
C THR A 95 21.58 1.17 -3.30
N PHE A 96 20.94 0.02 -3.57
CA PHE A 96 20.85 -1.08 -2.61
C PHE A 96 22.22 -1.62 -2.20
N GLU A 97 23.10 -1.89 -3.16
CA GLU A 97 24.47 -2.37 -2.92
C GLU A 97 25.31 -1.38 -2.09
N GLU A 98 25.12 -0.09 -2.31
CA GLU A 98 25.83 0.99 -1.58
C GLU A 98 25.37 1.13 -0.12
N THR A 99 24.20 0.59 0.24
CA THR A 99 23.70 0.68 1.61
C THR A 99 24.45 -0.24 2.58
N THR A 100 24.55 0.21 3.84
CA THR A 100 25.06 -0.64 4.92
C THR A 100 24.00 -1.66 5.32
N ILE A 101 24.36 -2.95 5.39
CA ILE A 101 23.44 -4.04 5.78
C ILE A 101 22.82 -3.75 7.15
N GLU A 102 21.55 -4.11 7.33
CA GLU A 102 20.71 -3.81 8.51
C GLU A 102 20.46 -2.31 8.78
N SER A 103 20.99 -1.39 7.98
CA SER A 103 20.66 0.03 8.11
C SER A 103 19.22 0.31 7.64
N ARG A 104 18.69 1.47 8.04
CA ARG A 104 17.37 1.88 7.56
C ARG A 104 17.31 2.06 6.03
N PRO A 105 18.26 2.73 5.36
CA PRO A 105 18.29 2.80 3.90
C PRO A 105 18.30 1.41 3.25
N PHE A 106 19.05 0.46 3.82
CA PHE A 106 19.07 -0.93 3.34
C PHE A 106 17.68 -1.56 3.36
N HIS A 107 16.96 -1.45 4.48
CA HIS A 107 15.60 -1.99 4.59
C HIS A 107 14.62 -1.34 3.61
N LEU A 108 14.71 -0.03 3.38
CA LEU A 108 13.84 0.67 2.43
C LEU A 108 14.07 0.20 0.99
N ARG A 109 15.35 0.13 0.57
CA ARG A 109 15.72 -0.37 -0.74
C ARG A 109 15.34 -1.85 -0.90
N LEU A 110 15.48 -2.65 0.17
CA LEU A 110 15.02 -4.04 0.19
C LEU A 110 13.50 -4.13 0.00
N PHE A 111 12.71 -3.33 0.70
CA PHE A 111 11.25 -3.29 0.52
C PHE A 111 10.86 -2.88 -0.91
N GLU A 112 11.56 -1.94 -1.53
CA GLU A 112 11.31 -1.57 -2.93
C GLU A 112 11.58 -2.75 -3.87
N LEU A 113 12.71 -3.45 -3.69
CA LEU A 113 13.01 -4.65 -4.47
C LEU A 113 11.96 -5.74 -4.26
N LEU A 114 11.48 -5.94 -3.03
CA LEU A 114 10.43 -6.92 -2.72
C LEU A 114 9.09 -6.55 -3.38
N ALA A 115 8.68 -5.28 -3.30
CA ALA A 115 7.46 -4.78 -3.97
C ALA A 115 7.50 -5.05 -5.48
N VAL A 116 8.61 -4.66 -6.11
CA VAL A 116 8.86 -4.86 -7.54
C VAL A 116 8.92 -6.35 -7.91
N SER A 117 9.37 -7.21 -6.99
CA SER A 117 9.40 -8.66 -7.20
C SER A 117 8.01 -9.28 -7.20
N ILE A 118 7.19 -8.96 -6.19
CA ILE A 118 5.80 -9.44 -6.11
C ILE A 118 5.00 -8.99 -7.33
N HIS A 119 5.19 -7.73 -7.73
CA HIS A 119 4.60 -7.18 -8.95
C HIS A 119 4.97 -8.02 -10.19
N GLN A 120 6.25 -8.26 -10.42
CA GLN A 120 6.74 -9.02 -11.58
C GLN A 120 6.28 -10.48 -11.56
N ILE A 121 6.22 -11.13 -10.40
CA ILE A 121 5.72 -12.50 -10.27
C ILE A 121 4.24 -12.54 -10.66
N ALA A 122 3.43 -11.60 -10.15
CA ALA A 122 2.02 -11.51 -10.48
C ALA A 122 1.77 -11.23 -11.97
N VAL A 123 2.52 -10.28 -12.57
CA VAL A 123 2.50 -10.01 -14.02
C VAL A 123 2.84 -11.29 -14.80
N TYR A 124 3.90 -11.99 -14.41
CA TYR A 124 4.32 -13.22 -15.06
C TYR A 124 3.21 -14.27 -15.02
N LEU A 125 2.66 -14.55 -13.83
CA LEU A 125 1.58 -15.51 -13.64
C LEU A 125 0.35 -15.18 -14.49
N TYR A 126 -0.06 -13.92 -14.45
CA TYR A 126 -1.22 -13.44 -15.21
C TYR A 126 -1.01 -13.59 -16.72
N GLN A 127 0.22 -13.47 -17.22
CA GLN A 127 0.54 -13.65 -18.64
C GLN A 127 0.70 -15.11 -19.08
N GLN A 128 0.80 -16.07 -18.16
CA GLN A 128 0.93 -17.50 -18.51
C GLN A 128 -0.40 -18.17 -18.89
N ASP A 129 -1.53 -17.58 -18.52
CA ASP A 129 -2.85 -18.15 -18.80
C ASP A 129 -3.39 -17.63 -20.14
N ASP A 130 -3.45 -18.57 -21.10
CA ASP A 130 -3.94 -18.39 -22.48
C ASP A 130 -5.47 -18.49 -22.59
N SER A 131 -6.17 -18.69 -21.47
CA SER A 131 -7.63 -18.76 -21.48
C SER A 131 -8.19 -17.44 -22.00
N PRO A 132 -9.13 -17.44 -22.97
CA PRO A 132 -9.75 -16.22 -23.44
C PRO A 132 -10.52 -15.60 -22.27
N ARG A 133 -9.86 -14.65 -21.60
CA ARG A 133 -10.45 -13.81 -20.57
C ARG A 133 -11.48 -12.98 -21.28
N ASP A 134 -12.73 -13.39 -21.16
CA ASP A 134 -13.85 -12.83 -21.88
C ASP A 134 -14.13 -11.41 -21.35
N ALA A 135 -13.28 -10.48 -21.76
CA ALA A 135 -13.38 -9.06 -21.53
C ALA A 135 -14.60 -8.46 -22.24
N SER A 136 -15.45 -9.25 -22.90
CA SER A 136 -16.70 -8.78 -23.50
C SER A 136 -17.90 -8.88 -22.54
N LYS A 137 -17.84 -9.66 -21.45
CA LYS A 137 -18.99 -9.97 -20.58
C LYS A 137 -19.44 -8.96 -19.50
N TRP A 138 -18.66 -7.92 -19.20
CA TRP A 138 -18.81 -7.04 -18.02
C TRP A 138 -19.22 -5.59 -18.38
N ASP A 139 -20.43 -5.39 -18.86
CA ASP A 139 -21.04 -4.08 -19.15
C ASP A 139 -20.61 -2.85 -18.30
N GLY A 140 -20.24 -1.76 -19.00
CA GLY A 140 -20.39 -0.37 -18.57
C GLY A 140 -19.40 0.25 -17.58
N TYR A 141 -18.93 -0.48 -16.57
CA TYR A 141 -18.12 0.04 -15.45
C TYR A 141 -16.86 -0.81 -15.23
N ARG A 142 -15.97 -0.86 -16.23
CA ARG A 142 -14.86 -1.84 -16.21
C ARG A 142 -13.56 -1.27 -15.70
N HIS A 143 -13.13 -1.78 -14.55
CA HIS A 143 -11.71 -1.95 -14.32
C HIS A 143 -11.12 -2.95 -15.33
N PRO A 144 -9.82 -2.87 -15.63
CA PRO A 144 -9.19 -3.66 -16.70
C PRO A 144 -9.30 -5.18 -16.51
N THR A 145 -9.36 -5.59 -15.25
CA THR A 145 -9.34 -6.97 -14.79
C THR A 145 -9.98 -7.02 -13.39
N ALA A 146 -10.46 -8.20 -12.97
CA ALA A 146 -10.97 -8.41 -11.61
C ALA A 146 -9.86 -8.28 -10.55
N PHE A 147 -8.60 -8.50 -10.96
CA PHE A 147 -7.40 -8.30 -10.13
C PHE A 147 -6.91 -6.86 -10.24
N CYS A 148 -7.69 -5.90 -9.76
CA CYS A 148 -7.26 -4.51 -9.77
C CYS A 148 -7.38 -3.86 -8.40
N HIS A 149 -6.51 -2.90 -8.16
CA HIS A 149 -6.69 -1.90 -7.13
C HIS A 149 -7.23 -0.63 -7.80
N SER A 150 -8.35 -0.09 -7.35
CA SER A 150 -9.08 1.01 -8.04
C SER A 150 -8.24 2.26 -8.33
N LEU A 151 -7.20 2.52 -7.54
CA LEU A 151 -6.25 3.61 -7.72
C LEU A 151 -5.13 3.34 -8.75
N TYR A 152 -4.88 2.09 -9.14
CA TYR A 152 -3.76 1.67 -10.00
C TYR A 152 -4.29 0.99 -11.28
N ILE A 153 -5.02 1.75 -12.09
CA ILE A 153 -5.74 1.27 -13.28
C ILE A 153 -5.33 2.02 -14.57
N GLU A 154 -4.16 2.64 -14.58
CA GLU A 154 -3.64 3.43 -15.70
C GLU A 154 -3.03 2.54 -16.81
N VAL A 155 -3.82 1.57 -17.31
CA VAL A 155 -3.39 0.52 -18.25
C VAL A 155 -2.65 1.06 -19.47
N GLU A 156 -3.12 2.18 -20.02
CA GLU A 156 -2.52 2.78 -21.21
C GLU A 156 -1.10 3.31 -20.98
N ARG A 157 -0.70 3.53 -19.72
CA ARG A 157 0.62 4.01 -19.32
C ARG A 157 1.56 2.90 -18.88
N TYR A 158 1.01 1.73 -18.59
CA TYR A 158 1.73 0.58 -18.08
C TYR A 158 2.45 -0.17 -19.20
N LEU A 159 3.67 -0.65 -18.92
CA LEU A 159 4.50 -1.32 -19.92
C LEU A 159 3.89 -2.67 -20.34
N ASN A 160 3.30 -3.38 -19.38
CA ASN A 160 2.63 -4.67 -19.56
C ASN A 160 1.10 -4.54 -19.59
N GLY A 161 0.56 -3.32 -19.73
CA GLY A 161 -0.88 -3.07 -19.83
C GLY A 161 -1.66 -3.53 -18.59
N ASP A 162 -2.67 -4.36 -18.80
CA ASP A 162 -3.53 -4.87 -17.73
C ASP A 162 -2.80 -5.79 -16.75
N ALA A 163 -1.71 -6.44 -17.17
CA ALA A 163 -0.92 -7.28 -16.29
C ALA A 163 -0.27 -6.47 -15.14
N ASP A 164 0.17 -5.23 -15.38
CA ASP A 164 0.72 -4.39 -14.31
C ASP A 164 -0.38 -4.00 -13.29
N THR A 165 -1.65 -3.94 -13.72
CA THR A 165 -2.78 -3.73 -12.79
C THR A 165 -2.90 -4.90 -11.80
N VAL A 166 -2.67 -6.13 -12.28
CA VAL A 166 -2.61 -7.35 -11.43
C VAL A 166 -1.40 -7.32 -10.50
N GLY A 167 -0.27 -6.79 -10.98
CA GLY A 167 0.91 -6.56 -10.15
C GLY A 167 0.61 -5.67 -8.94
N TYR A 168 -0.05 -4.53 -9.15
CA TYR A 168 -0.44 -3.64 -8.05
C TYR A 168 -1.48 -4.26 -7.10
N TRP A 169 -2.43 -5.03 -7.63
CA TRP A 169 -3.38 -5.77 -6.81
C TRP A 169 -2.67 -6.80 -5.92
N ALA A 170 -1.70 -7.54 -6.46
CA ALA A 170 -0.94 -8.52 -5.70
C ALA A 170 -0.07 -7.87 -4.61
N GLU A 171 0.57 -6.73 -4.92
CA GLU A 171 1.27 -5.94 -3.90
C GLU A 171 0.34 -5.52 -2.76
N ALA A 172 -0.85 -5.00 -3.11
CA ALA A 172 -1.83 -4.56 -2.13
C ALA A 172 -2.31 -5.71 -1.24
N LYS A 173 -2.54 -6.90 -1.79
CA LYS A 173 -2.86 -8.10 -1.02
C LYS A 173 -1.72 -8.54 -0.10
N VAL A 174 -0.49 -8.57 -0.61
CA VAL A 174 0.66 -9.12 0.13
C VAL A 174 1.16 -8.19 1.22
N PHE A 175 1.24 -6.88 0.96
CA PHE A 175 1.77 -5.90 1.92
C PHE A 175 0.68 -5.16 2.70
N GLY A 176 -0.59 -5.35 2.36
CA GLY A 176 -1.72 -4.57 2.90
C GLY A 176 -1.89 -3.20 2.22
N GLY A 177 -1.22 -2.97 1.10
CA GLY A 177 -1.22 -1.73 0.33
C GLY A 177 -0.10 -1.73 -0.71
N VAL A 178 -0.12 -0.78 -1.64
CA VAL A 178 0.97 -0.62 -2.61
C VAL A 178 2.11 0.18 -1.96
N LEU A 179 3.33 -0.34 -2.03
CA LEU A 179 4.50 0.32 -1.46
C LEU A 179 4.98 1.46 -2.37
N VAL A 180 4.99 2.67 -1.82
CA VAL A 180 5.45 3.90 -2.48
C VAL A 180 6.57 4.56 -1.67
N PHE A 181 7.37 5.36 -2.35
CA PHE A 181 8.64 5.88 -1.85
C PHE A 181 8.67 7.39 -2.01
N ASP A 182 9.15 8.11 -0.99
CA ASP A 182 9.37 9.56 -1.09
C ASP A 182 10.59 9.78 -1.95
N ARG A 183 10.41 10.27 -3.18
CA ARG A 183 11.50 10.51 -4.13
C ARG A 183 12.04 11.93 -4.06
N GLY A 184 11.52 12.82 -3.22
CA GLY A 184 11.96 14.23 -3.16
C GLY A 184 11.92 14.97 -4.52
N ALA A 185 12.41 16.21 -4.52
CA ALA A 185 12.44 17.04 -5.74
C ALA A 185 13.46 16.56 -6.80
N SER A 186 14.46 15.78 -6.38
CA SER A 186 15.49 15.19 -7.24
C SER A 186 15.15 13.78 -7.73
N GLU A 187 13.92 13.31 -7.51
CA GLU A 187 13.46 11.94 -7.82
C GLU A 187 14.32 10.83 -7.16
N THR A 188 15.04 11.17 -6.09
CA THR A 188 15.90 10.36 -5.22
C THR A 188 15.54 10.59 -3.74
N GLU A 189 15.46 9.52 -2.95
CA GLU A 189 14.78 9.57 -1.64
C GLU A 189 15.41 10.46 -0.56
N GLY A 190 14.54 10.97 0.33
CA GLY A 190 14.87 11.61 1.59
C GLY A 190 14.75 10.67 2.81
N ASP A 191 15.62 10.89 3.81
CA ASP A 191 15.72 10.07 5.03
C ASP A 191 14.66 10.44 6.12
N GLY A 192 13.65 9.58 6.36
CA GLY A 192 12.73 9.65 7.53
C GLY A 192 12.61 8.37 8.41
N GLN A 193 13.11 8.40 9.65
CA GLN A 193 13.28 7.27 10.61
C GLN A 193 12.15 6.21 10.65
N ALA A 194 12.54 4.92 10.73
CA ALA A 194 11.64 3.76 10.75
C ALA A 194 11.60 3.11 12.15
N SER A 195 10.40 2.77 12.61
CA SER A 195 10.10 1.99 13.83
C SER A 195 9.69 0.55 13.47
N GLN A 196 9.66 -0.36 14.46
CA GLN A 196 9.46 -1.81 14.34
C GLN A 196 8.28 -2.23 13.45
N SER A 197 8.43 -3.36 12.74
CA SER A 197 7.55 -3.78 11.63
C SER A 197 6.47 -4.79 12.03
N PRO A 198 5.17 -4.46 11.85
CA PRO A 198 4.06 -5.40 11.86
C PRO A 198 3.42 -5.42 10.46
N LEU A 199 3.84 -6.35 9.61
CA LEU A 199 3.10 -6.61 8.36
C LEU A 199 1.81 -7.38 8.70
N PRO A 200 0.64 -7.05 8.10
CA PRO A 200 0.39 -5.97 7.12
C PRO A 200 0.30 -4.57 7.75
N PHE A 201 0.68 -3.53 6.98
CA PHE A 201 0.61 -2.13 7.42
C PHE A 201 -0.83 -1.61 7.44
N THR A 202 -1.59 -1.96 8.49
CA THR A 202 -2.96 -1.45 8.65
C THR A 202 -2.99 -0.04 9.22
N ALA A 203 -4.10 0.66 9.00
CA ALA A 203 -4.28 1.97 9.58
C ALA A 203 -4.53 1.90 11.08
N THR A 204 -3.64 2.52 11.87
CA THR A 204 -3.72 2.52 13.32
C THR A 204 -3.35 3.89 13.88
N SER A 205 -3.67 4.10 15.15
CA SER A 205 -3.23 5.28 15.90
C SER A 205 -1.70 5.37 16.06
N GLU A 206 -0.97 4.29 15.78
CA GLU A 206 0.49 4.21 15.89
C GLU A 206 1.21 4.66 14.60
N ASN A 207 0.51 4.72 13.46
CA ASN A 207 1.07 5.12 12.16
C ASN A 207 0.24 6.24 11.49
N ARG A 208 0.30 7.44 12.08
CA ARG A 208 -0.52 8.60 11.70
C ARG A 208 0.05 9.48 10.59
N TRP A 209 1.34 9.32 10.27
CA TRP A 209 1.95 10.03 9.15
C TRP A 209 1.42 9.46 7.83
N ARG A 210 0.37 10.10 7.31
CA ARG A 210 -0.40 9.68 6.14
C ARG A 210 -0.51 10.82 5.17
N TRP A 211 -0.28 10.57 3.89
CA TRP A 211 -0.47 11.56 2.84
C TRP A 211 -1.73 11.21 2.05
N ASP A 212 -2.53 12.22 1.71
CA ASP A 212 -3.62 12.03 0.76
C ASP A 212 -3.02 11.57 -0.57
N ILE A 213 -3.69 10.65 -1.24
CA ILE A 213 -3.17 10.02 -2.47
C ILE A 213 -2.83 11.06 -3.54
N TRP A 214 -3.65 12.10 -3.65
CA TRP A 214 -3.42 13.16 -4.62
C TRP A 214 -2.23 14.03 -4.19
N ASP A 215 -2.21 14.49 -2.94
CA ASP A 215 -1.11 15.32 -2.41
C ASP A 215 0.24 14.60 -2.48
N ALA A 216 0.27 13.33 -2.08
CA ALA A 216 1.44 12.46 -2.11
C ALA A 216 2.13 12.53 -3.48
N MET A 217 1.36 12.45 -4.56
CA MET A 217 1.91 12.46 -5.92
C MET A 217 2.07 13.87 -6.50
N ALA A 218 1.13 14.78 -6.24
CA ALA A 218 1.09 16.13 -6.82
C ALA A 218 2.08 17.10 -6.16
N HIS A 219 2.35 16.94 -4.88
CA HIS A 219 3.09 17.90 -4.06
C HIS A 219 4.31 17.31 -3.37
N PHE A 220 4.26 16.04 -2.97
CA PHE A 220 5.29 15.44 -2.12
C PHE A 220 6.17 14.41 -2.84
N HIS A 221 5.95 14.17 -4.14
CA HIS A 221 6.77 13.25 -4.94
C HIS A 221 6.87 11.82 -4.36
N VAL A 222 5.80 11.36 -3.71
CA VAL A 222 5.69 10.04 -3.10
C VAL A 222 5.03 9.07 -4.10
N PHE A 223 5.87 8.33 -4.82
CA PHE A 223 5.49 7.31 -5.79
C PHE A 223 6.68 6.37 -6.06
N ARG A 224 6.43 5.15 -6.54
CA ARG A 224 7.53 4.25 -6.95
C ARG A 224 7.83 4.44 -8.44
N ASP A 225 6.81 4.53 -9.28
CA ASP A 225 6.90 4.91 -10.69
C ASP A 225 5.89 6.03 -10.99
N ARG A 226 6.32 7.04 -11.76
CA ARG A 226 5.48 8.17 -12.17
C ARG A 226 4.32 7.74 -13.08
N CYS A 227 4.41 6.57 -13.71
CA CYS A 227 3.37 5.98 -14.52
C CYS A 227 2.27 5.29 -13.71
N GLU A 228 2.48 5.03 -12.42
CA GLU A 228 1.54 4.31 -11.54
C GLU A 228 0.13 4.90 -11.52
N ARG A 229 0.03 6.24 -11.52
CA ARG A 229 -1.21 6.98 -11.31
C ARG A 229 -1.24 8.25 -12.16
N SER A 230 -2.43 8.68 -12.60
CA SER A 230 -2.61 10.01 -13.20
C SER A 230 -2.90 11.05 -12.12
N VAL A 231 -2.12 12.14 -12.10
CA VAL A 231 -2.39 13.27 -11.20
C VAL A 231 -3.37 14.20 -11.91
N LYS A 232 -4.59 14.25 -11.40
CA LYS A 232 -5.58 15.23 -11.86
C LYS A 232 -5.08 16.65 -11.56
N PRO A 233 -5.36 17.67 -12.40
CA PRO A 233 -4.89 19.04 -12.15
C PRO A 233 -5.43 19.65 -10.85
N THR A 234 -6.58 19.17 -10.38
CA THR A 234 -7.23 19.62 -9.14
C THR A 234 -7.43 18.44 -8.21
N GLN A 235 -7.21 18.66 -6.91
CA GLN A 235 -7.48 17.66 -5.89
C GLN A 235 -8.95 17.22 -5.95
N PRO A 236 -9.25 15.91 -6.05
CA PRO A 236 -10.61 15.42 -5.99
C PRO A 236 -11.24 15.74 -4.63
N THR A 237 -12.45 16.28 -4.63
CA THR A 237 -13.21 16.46 -3.38
C THR A 237 -13.79 15.11 -2.96
N GLY A 238 -13.18 14.46 -1.97
CA GLY A 238 -13.74 13.27 -1.34
C GLY A 238 -15.07 13.58 -0.65
N CYS A 239 -16.10 12.77 -0.87
CA CYS A 239 -17.42 12.95 -0.26
C CYS A 239 -17.54 12.33 1.15
N ALA A 240 -16.67 11.37 1.49
CA ALA A 240 -16.66 10.69 2.79
C ALA A 240 -15.23 10.65 3.35
N LYS A 241 -15.13 10.84 4.67
CA LYS A 241 -13.88 10.77 5.44
C LYS A 241 -14.12 9.79 6.59
N SER A 242 -13.28 8.77 6.70
CA SER A 242 -13.41 7.72 7.71
C SER A 242 -12.32 7.81 8.76
N ALA A 243 -12.67 7.56 10.02
CA ALA A 243 -11.70 7.40 11.10
C ALA A 243 -10.86 6.12 10.97
N VAL A 244 -11.25 5.20 10.07
CA VAL A 244 -10.43 4.05 9.70
C VAL A 244 -9.23 4.50 8.85
N ASP A 245 -9.48 5.34 7.85
CA ASP A 245 -8.42 5.82 6.93
C ASP A 245 -7.56 6.91 7.58
N TRP A 246 -8.20 7.75 8.39
CA TRP A 246 -7.62 8.89 9.11
C TRP A 246 -7.94 8.77 10.61
N PRO A 247 -7.16 7.99 11.39
CA PRO A 247 -7.38 7.79 12.82
C PRO A 247 -7.53 9.08 13.62
N GLU A 248 -6.90 10.17 13.18
CA GLU A 248 -7.01 11.50 13.79
C GLU A 248 -8.41 12.13 13.72
N ILE A 249 -9.29 11.65 12.85
CA ILE A 249 -10.70 12.05 12.87
C ILE A 249 -11.36 11.60 14.18
N ALA A 250 -11.01 10.42 14.69
CA ALA A 250 -11.55 9.95 15.98
C ALA A 250 -11.08 10.86 17.13
N ASP A 251 -9.83 11.32 17.10
CA ASP A 251 -9.30 12.26 18.11
C ASP A 251 -10.00 13.62 18.05
N GLU A 252 -10.22 14.15 16.85
CA GLU A 252 -10.96 15.40 16.65
C GLU A 252 -12.40 15.28 17.15
N LEU A 253 -13.09 14.19 16.82
CA LEU A 253 -14.45 13.92 17.29
C LEU A 253 -14.50 13.75 18.82
N TYR A 254 -13.49 13.08 19.40
CA TYR A 254 -13.36 12.95 20.85
C TYR A 254 -13.20 14.33 21.51
N LEU A 255 -12.31 15.19 20.99
CA LEU A 255 -12.08 16.53 21.54
C LEU A 255 -13.33 17.41 21.43
N ILE A 256 -14.08 17.32 20.33
CA ILE A 256 -15.36 18.03 20.18
C ILE A 256 -16.38 17.53 21.22
N GLY A 257 -16.46 16.22 21.45
CA GLY A 257 -17.33 15.66 22.50
C GLY A 257 -16.93 16.14 23.89
N ALA A 258 -15.64 16.04 24.23
CA ALA A 258 -15.08 16.47 25.51
C ALA A 258 -15.25 17.98 25.76
N MET A 259 -15.24 18.80 24.69
CA MET A 259 -15.52 20.24 24.77
C MET A 259 -16.95 20.52 25.24
N HIS A 260 -17.94 19.78 24.72
CA HIS A 260 -19.32 19.91 25.18
C HIS A 260 -19.46 19.49 26.64
N ASP A 261 -18.88 18.35 27.01
CA ASP A 261 -18.88 17.87 28.39
C ASP A 261 -18.27 18.90 29.36
N TYR A 262 -17.15 19.51 28.98
CA TYR A 262 -16.51 20.57 29.76
C TYR A 262 -17.43 21.78 29.99
N TRP A 263 -18.11 22.26 28.95
CA TRP A 263 -19.02 23.40 29.06
C TRP A 263 -20.31 23.08 29.81
N ASP A 264 -20.74 21.82 29.77
CA ASP A 264 -21.88 21.32 30.54
C ASP A 264 -21.50 20.96 31.99
N GLY A 265 -20.24 21.16 32.38
CA GLY A 265 -19.73 20.88 33.73
C GLY A 265 -19.63 19.39 34.05
N GLN A 266 -19.66 18.54 33.04
CA GLN A 266 -19.46 17.09 33.16
C GLN A 266 -17.98 16.76 33.37
N PRO A 267 -17.67 15.61 33.99
CA PRO A 267 -16.28 15.16 34.13
C PRO A 267 -15.68 14.84 32.76
N VAL A 268 -14.50 15.42 32.49
CA VAL A 268 -13.72 15.18 31.27
C VAL A 268 -12.44 14.44 31.61
N ASP A 269 -12.11 13.40 30.84
CA ASP A 269 -10.85 12.68 30.98
C ASP A 269 -9.69 13.54 30.45
N LYS A 270 -8.97 14.18 31.38
CA LYS A 270 -7.83 15.04 31.09
C LYS A 270 -6.66 14.29 30.44
N ASN A 271 -6.47 13.01 30.76
CA ASN A 271 -5.37 12.23 30.21
C ASN A 271 -5.64 11.90 28.75
N GLU A 272 -6.87 11.50 28.43
CA GLU A 272 -7.25 11.21 27.05
C GLU A 272 -7.29 12.49 26.20
N VAL A 273 -7.73 13.63 26.76
CA VAL A 273 -7.61 14.94 26.07
C VAL A 273 -6.15 15.27 25.75
N ARG A 274 -5.22 15.08 26.70
CA ARG A 274 -3.79 15.32 26.45
C ARG A 274 -3.25 14.39 25.36
N ALA A 275 -3.58 13.10 25.45
CA ALA A 275 -3.14 12.11 24.48
C ALA A 275 -3.69 12.41 23.07
N ALA A 276 -4.96 12.79 22.94
CA ALA A 276 -5.56 13.19 21.67
C ALA A 276 -4.87 14.43 21.06
N LEU A 277 -4.57 15.45 21.88
CA LEU A 277 -3.83 16.63 21.42
C LEU A 277 -2.41 16.30 20.95
N GLU A 278 -1.69 15.45 21.68
CA GLU A 278 -0.36 14.97 21.28
C GLU A 278 -0.41 14.20 19.96
N ARG A 279 -1.43 13.35 19.78
CA ARG A 279 -1.65 12.60 18.53
C ARG A 279 -2.00 13.50 17.35
N LEU A 280 -2.74 14.60 17.56
CA LEU A 280 -3.03 15.61 16.54
C LEU A 280 -1.81 16.43 16.10
N GLN A 281 -0.69 16.37 16.83
CA GLN A 281 0.58 16.96 16.36
C GLN A 281 1.38 16.01 15.46
N GLN A 282 0.95 14.74 15.35
CA GLN A 282 1.63 13.70 14.58
C GLN A 282 0.86 13.35 13.31
N ILE A 283 0.36 14.35 12.60
CA ILE A 283 -0.38 14.20 11.33
C ILE A 283 0.31 15.01 10.23
N THR A 284 -0.06 14.81 8.96
CA THR A 284 0.54 15.53 7.83
C THR A 284 -0.36 16.67 7.33
N PRO A 285 0.15 17.60 6.50
CA PRO A 285 -0.64 18.63 5.84
C PRO A 285 -1.84 18.14 5.03
N SER A 286 -1.83 16.90 4.56
CA SER A 286 -2.94 16.29 3.82
C SER A 286 -4.10 15.85 4.70
N SER A 287 -3.89 15.78 6.01
CA SER A 287 -4.90 15.28 6.93
C SER A 287 -6.17 16.13 6.89
N PRO A 288 -7.37 15.51 6.87
CA PRO A 288 -8.64 16.22 6.95
C PRO A 288 -8.78 17.16 8.15
N VAL A 289 -8.10 16.87 9.26
CA VAL A 289 -8.15 17.65 10.49
C VAL A 289 -6.97 18.63 10.60
N TRP A 290 -6.07 18.66 9.62
CA TRP A 290 -4.91 19.56 9.61
C TRP A 290 -5.28 21.02 9.89
N PRO A 291 -6.35 21.61 9.30
CA PRO A 291 -6.72 22.99 9.60
C PRO A 291 -7.16 23.23 11.06
N ASN A 292 -7.74 22.21 11.69
CA ASN A 292 -8.37 22.31 13.01
C ASN A 292 -7.51 21.77 14.16
N ARG A 293 -6.34 21.18 13.87
CA ARG A 293 -5.49 20.52 14.89
C ARG A 293 -5.11 21.38 16.09
N ASN A 294 -5.16 22.71 15.94
CA ASN A 294 -4.86 23.70 16.98
C ASN A 294 -6.09 24.53 17.41
N ALA A 295 -7.31 24.13 17.02
CA ALA A 295 -8.53 24.88 17.31
C ALA A 295 -9.06 24.68 18.75
N HIS A 296 -8.45 23.77 19.52
CA HIS A 296 -8.93 23.31 20.85
C HIS A 296 -8.44 24.19 22.01
N SER A 297 -8.64 25.51 21.94
CA SER A 297 -8.16 26.46 22.97
C SER A 297 -8.82 26.29 24.35
N TRP A 298 -9.98 25.64 24.41
CA TRP A 298 -10.71 25.34 25.64
C TRP A 298 -9.92 24.41 26.58
N THR A 299 -9.00 23.61 26.04
CA THR A 299 -8.21 22.62 26.82
C THR A 299 -7.17 23.28 27.71
N THR A 300 -6.72 24.50 27.40
CA THR A 300 -5.74 25.25 28.20
C THR A 300 -6.21 25.38 29.66
N ASN A 301 -7.43 25.87 29.86
CA ASN A 301 -8.00 26.03 31.21
C ASN A 301 -8.24 24.68 31.91
N LEU A 302 -8.64 23.64 31.17
CA LEU A 302 -8.89 22.31 31.73
C LEU A 302 -7.60 21.67 32.27
N LEU A 303 -6.50 21.81 31.52
CA LEU A 303 -5.21 21.18 31.82
C LEU A 303 -4.39 21.98 32.84
N GLU A 304 -4.55 23.32 32.89
CA GLU A 304 -3.88 24.20 33.86
C GLU A 304 -4.39 24.06 35.30
N GLN A 305 -5.61 23.56 35.52
CA GLN A 305 -6.19 23.30 36.86
C GLN A 305 -5.47 22.17 37.66
N THR A 306 -4.24 21.82 37.30
CA THR A 306 -3.49 20.68 37.87
C THR A 306 -2.12 21.07 38.45
N LEU A 307 -1.88 22.36 38.67
CA LEU A 307 -0.73 22.87 39.44
C LEU A 307 -1.15 23.31 40.85
#